data_AF-A0A921NAX0-F1
#
_entry.id   AF-A0A921NAX0-F1
#
_cell.length_a   1.000
_cell.length_b   1.000
_cell.length_c   1.000
_cell.angle_alpha   90.00
_cell.angle_beta   90.00
_cell.angle_gamma   90.00
#
_symmetry.space_group_name_H-M   'P 1'
#
loop_
_entity.id
_entity.type
_entity.pdbx_description
1 polymer ?
#
loop_
_entity_poly.entity_id
_entity_poly.type
_entity_poly.pdbx_seq_one_letter_code
_entity_poly.pdbx_strand_id
1 'polypeptide(L)'
;MIENLARIEPKIAAVNPQQPVTIIAVTKAVSVERTQEAIAAGVTHLGENRPEGLLRKQEAINEATWHYIGTLQTRKVRQIINTIDYLHSLDRMSLAEEINKRATKVVKCFVQVNVSEEDSKHGLPVSEVIPFIKQLADMDKIEVVGLMTMAPLHAQEHEIRTVFRGLKDVQQQIKALQLPYAPCTELSMGMSNDYVIAIEEGATYVRIGTALVGSESEGMQ
;
A
#
# COMPACT_ATOMS: atom_id res chain seq x y z
N MET A 1 -6.39 20.76 4.15
CA MET A 1 -6.46 19.56 3.31
C MET A 1 -6.57 19.88 1.81
N ILE A 2 -7.60 20.62 1.38
CA ILE A 2 -7.84 20.98 -0.03
C ILE A 2 -6.59 21.61 -0.69
N GLU A 3 -5.96 22.58 -0.03
CA GLU A 3 -4.74 23.21 -0.56
C GLU A 3 -3.56 22.24 -0.73
N ASN A 4 -3.44 21.24 0.16
CA ASN A 4 -2.37 20.25 0.06
C ASN A 4 -2.62 19.33 -1.14
N LEU A 5 -3.86 18.89 -1.32
CA LEU A 5 -4.26 18.08 -2.46
C LEU A 5 -4.05 18.84 -3.79
N ALA A 6 -4.46 20.11 -3.84
CA ALA A 6 -4.25 21.00 -4.99
C ALA A 6 -2.77 21.24 -5.33
N ARG A 7 -1.83 20.99 -4.41
CA ARG A 7 -0.38 21.03 -4.68
C ARG A 7 0.18 19.70 -5.18
N ILE A 8 -0.47 18.58 -4.86
CA ILE A 8 -0.01 17.23 -5.17
C ILE A 8 -0.58 16.77 -6.52
N GLU A 9 -1.89 16.91 -6.75
CA GLU A 9 -2.56 16.42 -7.96
C GLU A 9 -1.94 16.96 -9.26
N PRO A 10 -1.60 18.26 -9.38
CA PRO A 10 -0.96 18.76 -10.60
C PRO A 10 0.41 18.15 -10.85
N LYS A 11 1.18 17.84 -9.79
CA LYS A 11 2.48 17.19 -9.92
C LYS A 11 2.32 15.76 -10.43
N ILE A 12 1.33 15.04 -9.90
CA ILE A 12 1.01 13.68 -10.36
C ILE A 12 0.58 13.70 -11.83
N ALA A 13 -0.34 14.59 -12.18
CA ALA A 13 -0.84 14.73 -13.55
C ALA A 13 0.25 15.12 -14.55
N ALA A 14 1.24 15.93 -14.13
CA ALA A 14 2.35 16.33 -14.97
C ALA A 14 3.33 15.18 -15.28
N VAL A 15 3.51 14.24 -14.34
CA VAL A 15 4.48 13.14 -14.49
C VAL A 15 3.95 12.03 -15.38
N ASN A 16 2.67 11.64 -15.22
CA ASN A 16 2.09 10.56 -16.01
C ASN A 16 0.63 10.85 -16.41
N PRO A 17 0.41 11.69 -17.44
CA PRO A 17 -0.94 12.11 -17.83
C PRO A 17 -1.79 10.97 -18.43
N GLN A 18 -1.17 9.85 -18.81
CA GLN A 18 -1.84 8.72 -19.47
C GLN A 18 -2.22 7.59 -18.50
N GLN A 19 -1.70 7.61 -17.27
CA GLN A 19 -1.96 6.57 -16.29
C GLN A 19 -2.47 7.18 -14.98
N PRO A 20 -3.72 6.89 -14.57
CA PRO A 20 -4.22 7.39 -13.31
C PRO A 20 -3.43 6.79 -12.15
N VAL A 21 -2.98 7.66 -11.24
CA VAL A 21 -2.31 7.28 -9.99
C VAL A 21 -3.29 7.48 -8.85
N THR A 22 -3.44 6.46 -8.02
CA THR A 22 -4.27 6.50 -6.82
C THR A 22 -3.46 7.07 -5.65
N ILE A 23 -3.94 8.17 -5.07
CA ILE A 23 -3.39 8.71 -3.83
C ILE A 23 -4.06 8.02 -2.65
N ILE A 24 -3.27 7.32 -1.83
CA ILE A 24 -3.71 6.82 -0.52
C ILE A 24 -3.32 7.85 0.53
N ALA A 25 -4.30 8.49 1.17
CA ALA A 25 -4.06 9.35 2.33
C ALA A 25 -3.67 8.50 3.54
N VAL A 26 -2.43 8.61 3.99
CA VAL A 26 -1.93 7.86 5.13
C VAL A 26 -2.33 8.58 6.42
N THR A 27 -3.33 8.05 7.11
CA THR A 27 -3.98 8.71 8.25
C THR A 27 -3.55 8.18 9.61
N LYS A 28 -2.59 7.25 9.66
CA LYS A 28 -2.10 6.56 10.88
C LYS A 28 -1.72 7.44 12.08
N ALA A 29 -1.45 8.72 11.84
CA ALA A 29 -0.97 9.68 12.82
C ALA A 29 -1.80 10.96 12.81
N VAL A 30 -3.07 10.89 12.41
CA VAL A 30 -3.99 12.02 12.49
C VAL A 30 -5.33 11.56 13.05
N SER A 31 -6.07 12.52 13.59
CA SER A 31 -7.38 12.35 14.20
C SER A 31 -8.46 11.87 13.21
N VAL A 32 -9.62 11.46 13.73
CA VAL A 32 -10.79 11.10 12.91
C VAL A 32 -11.28 12.33 12.15
N GLU A 33 -11.31 13.48 12.82
CA GLU A 33 -11.71 14.77 12.27
C GLU A 33 -10.81 15.15 11.09
N ARG A 34 -9.49 15.02 11.26
CA ARG A 34 -8.54 15.28 10.18
C ARG A 34 -8.66 14.30 9.01
N THR A 35 -9.07 13.06 9.29
CA THR A 35 -9.36 12.06 8.26
C THR A 35 -10.63 12.41 7.50
N GLN A 36 -11.67 12.90 8.18
CA GLN A 36 -12.90 13.39 7.53
C GLN A 36 -12.64 14.62 6.64
N GLU A 37 -11.70 15.49 7.01
CA GLU A 37 -11.26 16.57 6.12
C GLU A 37 -10.63 16.05 4.82
N ALA A 38 -9.90 14.92 4.85
CA ALA A 38 -9.35 14.27 3.66
C ALA A 38 -10.46 13.80 2.71
N ILE A 39 -11.49 13.16 3.27
CA ILE A 39 -12.68 12.72 2.55
C ILE A 39 -13.43 13.92 1.95
N ALA A 40 -13.67 14.96 2.76
CA ALA A 40 -14.34 16.18 2.31
C ALA A 40 -13.56 16.92 1.20
N ALA A 41 -12.23 16.75 1.14
CA ALA A 41 -11.40 17.28 0.07
C ALA A 41 -11.40 16.41 -1.21
N GLY A 42 -12.10 15.28 -1.22
CA GLY A 42 -12.25 14.39 -2.37
C GLY A 42 -11.36 13.14 -2.35
N VAL A 43 -10.57 12.91 -1.30
CA VAL A 43 -9.76 11.68 -1.20
C VAL A 43 -10.65 10.52 -0.79
N THR A 44 -10.65 9.44 -1.56
CA THR A 44 -11.48 8.25 -1.30
C THR A 44 -10.69 7.05 -0.77
N HIS A 45 -9.36 7.06 -0.87
CA HIS A 45 -8.48 5.98 -0.42
C HIS A 45 -7.73 6.36 0.86
N LEU A 46 -7.96 5.61 1.94
CA LEU A 46 -7.39 5.87 3.26
C LEU A 46 -6.47 4.73 3.71
N GLY A 47 -5.32 5.09 4.29
CA GLY A 47 -4.26 4.17 4.69
C GLY A 47 -3.97 4.17 6.19
N GLU A 48 -4.13 3.02 6.84
CA GLU A 48 -3.86 2.80 8.25
C GLU A 48 -2.83 1.70 8.48
N ASN A 49 -2.12 1.75 9.61
CA ASN A 49 -1.06 0.77 9.91
C ASN A 49 -1.21 0.05 11.24
N ARG A 50 -2.30 0.32 11.99
CA ARG A 50 -2.64 -0.31 13.27
C ARG A 50 -4.14 -0.63 13.29
N PRO A 51 -4.55 -1.83 13.75
CA PRO A 51 -5.96 -2.19 13.81
C PRO A 51 -6.80 -1.23 14.64
N GLU A 52 -6.26 -0.74 15.76
CA GLU A 52 -6.98 0.11 16.69
C GLU A 52 -7.34 1.46 16.06
N GLY A 53 -6.38 2.06 15.33
CA GLY A 53 -6.60 3.31 14.59
C GLY A 53 -7.54 3.14 13.40
N LEU A 54 -7.41 2.03 12.68
CA LEU A 54 -8.31 1.66 11.57
C LEU A 54 -9.76 1.54 12.05
N LEU A 55 -10.02 0.68 13.03
CA LEU A 55 -11.38 0.39 13.48
C LEU A 55 -12.06 1.64 14.04
N ARG A 56 -11.34 2.45 14.84
CA ARG A 56 -11.85 3.73 15.35
C ARG A 56 -12.29 4.68 14.24
N LYS A 57 -11.55 4.76 13.14
CA LYS A 57 -11.92 5.63 12.00
C LYS A 57 -13.06 5.05 11.18
N GLN A 58 -13.14 3.73 11.05
CA GLN A 58 -14.24 3.05 10.37
C GLN A 58 -15.59 3.24 11.07
N GLU A 59 -15.61 3.46 12.39
CA GLU A 59 -16.84 3.82 13.12
C GLU A 59 -17.44 5.16 12.66
N ALA A 60 -16.61 6.09 12.18
CA ALA A 60 -17.02 7.44 11.80
C ALA A 60 -17.03 7.69 10.28
N ILE A 61 -16.43 6.80 9.49
CA ILE A 61 -16.18 6.98 8.06
C ILE A 61 -16.57 5.69 7.32
N ASN A 62 -17.76 5.72 6.73
CA ASN A 62 -18.37 4.56 6.07
C ASN A 62 -18.04 4.47 4.56
N GLU A 63 -17.76 5.60 3.90
CA GLU A 63 -17.60 5.68 2.44
C GLU A 63 -16.14 5.96 2.05
N ALA A 64 -15.27 4.99 2.30
CA ALA A 64 -13.86 5.05 1.91
C ALA A 64 -13.36 3.67 1.48
N THR A 65 -12.37 3.65 0.58
CA THR A 65 -11.58 2.44 0.31
C THR A 65 -10.47 2.34 1.34
N TRP A 66 -10.47 1.26 2.13
CA TRP A 66 -9.57 1.08 3.26
C TRP A 66 -8.36 0.22 2.90
N HIS A 67 -7.18 0.81 3.07
CA HIS A 67 -5.89 0.17 2.86
C HIS A 67 -5.20 -0.08 4.21
N TYR A 68 -4.86 -1.32 4.50
CA TYR A 68 -3.94 -1.64 5.59
C TYR A 68 -2.51 -1.69 5.06
N ILE A 69 -1.70 -0.73 5.50
CA ILE A 69 -0.34 -0.49 4.98
C ILE A 69 0.78 -0.83 5.96
N GLY A 70 0.43 -1.24 7.19
CA GLY A 70 1.38 -1.71 8.18
C GLY A 70 1.60 -3.22 8.10
N THR A 71 2.65 -3.71 8.76
CA THR A 71 2.85 -5.16 8.95
C THR A 71 1.66 -5.76 9.71
N LEU A 72 1.02 -6.78 9.12
CA LEU A 72 -0.07 -7.50 9.76
C LEU A 72 0.42 -8.75 10.48
N GLN A 73 0.35 -8.73 11.81
CA GLN A 73 0.59 -9.92 12.62
C GLN A 73 -0.54 -10.94 12.40
N THR A 74 -0.21 -12.22 12.24
CA THR A 74 -1.17 -13.30 11.96
C THR A 74 -2.33 -13.31 12.96
N ARG A 75 -2.07 -13.12 14.27
CA ARG A 75 -3.10 -13.07 15.31
C ARG A 75 -4.11 -11.90 15.19
N LYS A 76 -3.73 -10.83 14.47
CA LYS A 76 -4.54 -9.62 14.26
C LYS A 76 -5.38 -9.71 12.98
N VAL A 77 -5.15 -10.71 12.11
CA VAL A 77 -5.91 -10.89 10.85
C VAL A 77 -7.42 -10.91 11.09
N ARG A 78 -7.89 -11.72 12.06
CA ARG A 78 -9.32 -11.82 12.39
C ARG A 78 -9.99 -10.50 12.77
N GLN A 79 -9.22 -9.49 13.20
CA GLN A 79 -9.76 -8.21 13.66
C GLN A 79 -10.10 -7.27 12.50
N ILE A 80 -9.35 -7.34 11.40
CA ILE A 80 -9.41 -6.30 10.35
C ILE A 80 -9.62 -6.83 8.94
N ILE A 81 -9.34 -8.12 8.67
CA ILE A 81 -9.25 -8.60 7.28
C ILE A 81 -10.56 -8.45 6.51
N ASN A 82 -11.69 -8.54 7.21
CA ASN A 82 -13.02 -8.39 6.63
C ASN A 82 -13.48 -6.92 6.53
N THR A 83 -12.77 -5.99 7.18
CA THR A 83 -13.12 -4.56 7.19
C THR A 83 -12.26 -3.75 6.21
N ILE A 84 -11.18 -4.31 5.68
CA ILE A 84 -10.31 -3.64 4.69
C ILE A 84 -10.64 -4.09 3.27
N ASP A 85 -10.19 -3.30 2.30
CA ASP A 85 -10.30 -3.61 0.87
C ASP A 85 -8.94 -4.05 0.30
N TYR A 86 -7.86 -3.43 0.78
CA TYR A 86 -6.49 -3.72 0.36
C TYR A 86 -5.58 -4.01 1.55
N LEU A 87 -4.77 -5.06 1.44
CA LEU A 87 -3.62 -5.32 2.32
C LEU A 87 -2.34 -5.08 1.54
N HIS A 88 -1.43 -4.24 2.04
CA HIS A 88 -0.19 -3.92 1.33
C HIS A 88 1.03 -4.73 1.79
N SER A 89 0.89 -5.49 2.88
CA SER A 89 2.01 -6.12 3.59
C SER A 89 1.96 -7.65 3.53
N LEU A 90 1.49 -8.24 2.43
CA LEU A 90 1.50 -9.70 2.30
C LEU A 90 2.94 -10.17 2.05
N ASP A 91 3.56 -10.84 3.02
CA ASP A 91 5.00 -11.09 3.01
C ASP A 91 5.43 -12.51 3.42
N ARG A 92 4.48 -13.39 3.78
CA ARG A 92 4.78 -14.75 4.26
C ARG A 92 3.59 -15.68 4.19
N MET A 93 3.85 -16.99 4.12
CA MET A 93 2.81 -17.99 3.92
C MET A 93 1.84 -18.07 5.10
N SER A 94 2.33 -18.00 6.34
CA SER A 94 1.47 -18.03 7.54
C SER A 94 0.51 -16.84 7.64
N LEU A 95 0.78 -15.72 6.96
CA LEU A 95 -0.16 -14.61 6.84
C LEU A 95 -1.21 -14.91 5.76
N ALA A 96 -0.77 -15.40 4.60
CA ALA A 96 -1.65 -15.79 3.49
C ALA A 96 -2.67 -16.86 3.92
N GLU A 97 -2.21 -17.91 4.59
CA GLU A 97 -3.06 -18.99 5.11
C GLU A 97 -4.12 -18.47 6.10
N GLU A 98 -3.74 -17.60 7.04
CA GLU A 98 -4.69 -17.07 8.01
C GLU A 98 -5.68 -16.08 7.36
N ILE A 99 -5.25 -15.31 6.36
CA ILE A 99 -6.17 -14.49 5.57
C ILE A 99 -7.17 -15.39 4.85
N ASN A 100 -6.68 -16.41 4.13
CA ASN A 100 -7.53 -17.33 3.38
C ASN A 100 -8.55 -18.06 4.26
N LYS A 101 -8.15 -18.38 5.50
CA LYS A 101 -9.01 -19.00 6.50
C LYS A 101 -10.09 -18.07 7.08
N ARG A 102 -9.82 -16.77 7.19
CA ARG A 102 -10.66 -15.81 7.96
C ARG A 102 -11.47 -14.85 7.10
N ALA A 103 -11.01 -14.60 5.88
CA ALA A 103 -11.65 -13.68 4.97
C ALA A 103 -12.97 -14.27 4.45
N THR A 104 -14.01 -13.45 4.48
CA THR A 104 -15.36 -13.77 4.00
C THR A 104 -15.60 -13.27 2.57
N LYS A 105 -14.69 -12.41 2.09
CA LYS A 105 -14.62 -11.85 0.73
C LYS A 105 -13.19 -11.99 0.19
N VAL A 106 -13.02 -11.85 -1.12
CA VAL A 106 -11.68 -11.73 -1.72
C VAL A 106 -11.05 -10.43 -1.22
N VAL A 107 -9.82 -10.52 -0.71
CA VAL A 107 -9.02 -9.38 -0.29
C VAL A 107 -7.96 -9.10 -1.34
N LYS A 108 -7.88 -7.84 -1.77
CA LYS A 108 -6.84 -7.40 -2.70
C LYS A 108 -5.53 -7.23 -1.92
N CYS A 109 -4.49 -7.89 -2.37
CA CYS A 109 -3.21 -7.91 -1.69
C CYS A 109 -2.11 -7.36 -2.58
N PHE A 110 -1.28 -6.48 -2.03
CA PHE A 110 0.06 -6.26 -2.55
C PHE A 110 1.04 -7.15 -1.80
N VAL A 111 1.93 -7.80 -2.54
CA VAL A 111 3.06 -8.53 -1.95
C VAL A 111 4.15 -7.52 -1.62
N GLN A 112 4.59 -7.48 -0.37
CA GLN A 112 5.64 -6.57 0.07
C GLN A 112 7.02 -7.16 -0.26
N VAL A 113 7.82 -6.40 -0.99
CA VAL A 113 9.13 -6.83 -1.51
C VAL A 113 10.24 -5.98 -0.92
N ASN A 114 11.28 -6.62 -0.41
CA ASN A 114 12.53 -6.01 -0.02
C ASN A 114 13.48 -5.95 -1.23
N VAL A 115 13.38 -4.89 -2.03
CA VAL A 115 14.22 -4.70 -3.23
C VAL A 115 15.61 -4.17 -2.88
N SER A 116 15.75 -3.45 -1.75
CA SER A 116 17.04 -2.90 -1.31
C SER A 116 17.96 -3.93 -0.65
N GLU A 117 17.50 -5.17 -0.47
CA GLU A 117 18.23 -6.28 0.18
C GLU A 117 18.79 -5.91 1.57
N GLU A 118 18.14 -4.96 2.26
CA GLU A 118 18.54 -4.58 3.61
C GLU A 118 17.93 -5.59 4.61
N ASP A 119 18.76 -6.33 5.33
CA ASP A 119 18.32 -7.35 6.32
C ASP A 119 17.34 -6.79 7.38
N SER A 120 17.42 -5.49 7.64
CA SER A 120 16.56 -4.80 8.62
C SER A 120 15.14 -4.52 8.14
N LYS A 121 14.84 -4.73 6.84
CA LYS A 121 13.55 -4.39 6.24
C LYS A 121 12.63 -5.58 6.08
N HIS A 122 11.34 -5.32 6.31
CA HIS A 122 10.26 -6.27 6.06
C HIS A 122 9.96 -6.43 4.57
N GLY A 123 9.54 -7.64 4.18
CA GLY A 123 9.18 -8.01 2.82
C GLY A 123 9.96 -9.23 2.35
N LEU A 124 9.48 -9.86 1.28
CA LEU A 124 10.17 -10.97 0.63
C LEU A 124 11.39 -10.47 -0.15
N PRO A 125 12.52 -11.20 -0.14
CA PRO A 125 13.58 -10.95 -1.10
C PRO A 125 13.04 -11.18 -2.52
N VAL A 126 13.60 -10.46 -3.49
CA VAL A 126 13.15 -10.50 -4.90
C VAL A 126 13.08 -11.93 -5.45
N SER A 127 14.06 -12.77 -5.11
CA SER A 127 14.14 -14.17 -5.52
C SER A 127 12.99 -15.05 -5.03
N GLU A 128 12.33 -14.68 -3.92
CA GLU A 128 11.25 -15.46 -3.32
C GLU A 128 9.85 -15.00 -3.74
N VAL A 129 9.71 -13.83 -4.37
CA VAL A 129 8.40 -13.25 -4.71
C VAL A 129 7.60 -14.16 -5.65
N ILE A 130 8.20 -14.60 -6.76
CA ILE A 130 7.51 -15.48 -7.73
C ILE A 130 7.20 -16.85 -7.12
N PRO A 131 8.15 -17.55 -6.46
CA PRO A 131 7.85 -18.78 -5.72
C PRO A 131 6.72 -18.63 -4.69
N PHE A 132 6.69 -17.52 -3.96
CA PHE A 132 5.64 -17.22 -2.99
C PHE A 132 4.27 -17.06 -3.66
N ILE A 133 4.17 -16.22 -4.70
CA ILE A 133 2.91 -16.01 -5.42
C ILE A 133 2.38 -17.31 -6.02
N LYS A 134 3.24 -18.16 -6.58
CA LYS A 134 2.81 -19.45 -7.14
C LYS A 134 2.13 -20.36 -6.11
N GLN A 135 2.53 -20.29 -4.84
CA GLN A 135 1.92 -21.07 -3.76
C GLN A 135 0.51 -20.59 -3.36
N LEU A 136 0.08 -19.41 -3.82
CA LEU A 136 -1.24 -18.86 -3.53
C LEU A 136 -2.35 -19.41 -4.44
N ALA A 137 -2.04 -20.32 -5.36
CA ALA A 137 -2.97 -20.80 -6.40
C ALA A 137 -4.29 -21.36 -5.83
N ASP A 138 -4.23 -22.05 -4.69
CA ASP A 138 -5.38 -22.68 -4.06
C ASP A 138 -6.07 -21.76 -3.02
N MET A 139 -5.66 -20.50 -2.91
CA MET A 139 -6.20 -19.53 -1.96
C MET A 139 -7.26 -18.63 -2.60
N ASP A 140 -8.52 -18.99 -2.44
CA ASP A 140 -9.66 -18.32 -3.09
C ASP A 140 -10.08 -16.98 -2.46
N LYS A 141 -9.49 -16.58 -1.30
CA LYS A 141 -9.77 -15.28 -0.66
C LYS A 141 -8.69 -14.24 -0.88
N ILE A 142 -7.66 -14.52 -1.68
CA ILE A 142 -6.55 -13.60 -1.94
C ILE A 142 -6.46 -13.34 -3.43
N GLU A 143 -6.44 -12.06 -3.80
CA GLU A 143 -6.09 -11.62 -5.15
C GLU A 143 -4.83 -10.76 -5.07
N VAL A 144 -3.74 -11.20 -5.71
CA VAL A 144 -2.49 -10.42 -5.78
C VAL A 144 -2.60 -9.39 -6.89
N VAL A 145 -3.06 -8.19 -6.53
CA VAL A 145 -3.25 -7.08 -7.46
C VAL A 145 -1.95 -6.42 -7.87
N GLY A 146 -0.89 -6.55 -7.06
CA GLY A 146 0.38 -5.86 -7.32
C GLY A 146 1.47 -6.13 -6.31
N LEU A 147 2.53 -5.32 -6.39
CA LEU A 147 3.66 -5.34 -5.46
C LEU A 147 3.77 -4.04 -4.67
N MET A 148 4.35 -4.12 -3.48
CA MET A 148 4.61 -2.97 -2.61
C MET A 148 6.07 -2.92 -2.20
N THR A 149 6.67 -1.72 -2.21
CA THR A 149 7.96 -1.49 -1.55
C THR A 149 8.05 -0.10 -0.93
N MET A 150 9.14 0.12 -0.20
CA MET A 150 9.54 1.41 0.37
C MET A 150 11.03 1.61 0.14
N ALA A 151 11.40 2.78 -0.40
CA ALA A 151 12.79 3.18 -0.47
C ALA A 151 13.37 3.40 0.94
N PRO A 152 14.69 3.24 1.13
CA PRO A 152 15.36 3.62 2.39
C PRO A 152 15.12 5.09 2.73
N LEU A 153 14.98 5.41 4.03
CA LEU A 153 14.60 6.75 4.49
C LEU A 153 15.59 7.86 4.08
N HIS A 154 16.85 7.51 3.88
CA HIS A 154 17.94 8.43 3.54
C HIS A 154 18.63 8.09 2.21
N ALA A 155 17.93 7.34 1.34
CA ALA A 155 18.41 7.02 0.02
C ALA A 155 18.53 8.26 -0.87
N GLN A 156 19.58 8.32 -1.67
CA GLN A 156 19.73 9.27 -2.75
C GLN A 156 18.77 8.93 -3.89
N GLU A 157 18.48 9.91 -4.76
CA GLU A 157 17.55 9.73 -5.88
C GLU A 157 17.87 8.49 -6.74
N HIS A 158 19.15 8.25 -7.05
CA HIS A 158 19.55 7.09 -7.86
C HIS A 158 19.25 5.73 -7.18
N GLU A 159 19.37 5.67 -5.85
CA GLU A 159 19.04 4.49 -5.05
C GLU A 159 17.52 4.27 -5.02
N ILE A 160 16.75 5.35 -4.83
CA ILE A 160 15.27 5.33 -4.88
C ILE A 160 14.79 4.80 -6.24
N ARG A 161 15.34 5.33 -7.34
CA ARG A 161 15.02 4.87 -8.70
C ARG A 161 15.36 3.40 -8.91
N THR A 162 16.52 2.96 -8.42
CA THR A 162 16.95 1.56 -8.52
C THR A 162 15.94 0.64 -7.82
N VAL A 163 15.50 1.00 -6.62
CA VAL A 163 14.49 0.25 -5.87
C VAL A 163 13.16 0.18 -6.62
N PHE A 164 12.66 1.30 -7.15
CA PHE A 164 11.37 1.33 -7.84
C PHE A 164 11.40 0.62 -9.20
N ARG A 165 12.49 0.74 -9.96
CA ARG A 165 12.70 -0.04 -11.19
C ARG A 165 12.78 -1.53 -10.92
N GLY A 166 13.53 -1.94 -9.89
CA GLY A 166 13.62 -3.34 -9.49
C GLY A 166 12.23 -3.91 -9.16
N LEU A 167 11.38 -3.16 -8.46
CA LEU A 167 10.00 -3.58 -8.19
C LEU A 167 9.19 -3.71 -9.49
N LYS A 168 9.33 -2.76 -10.42
CA LYS A 168 8.67 -2.76 -11.73
C LYS A 168 9.03 -4.00 -12.54
N ASP A 169 10.31 -4.36 -12.57
CA ASP A 169 10.80 -5.52 -13.33
C ASP A 169 10.20 -6.82 -12.80
N VAL A 170 10.18 -7.00 -11.47
CA VAL A 170 9.54 -8.17 -10.83
C VAL A 170 8.04 -8.21 -11.13
N GLN A 171 7.36 -7.05 -11.09
CA GLN A 171 5.94 -6.94 -11.43
C GLN A 171 5.67 -7.37 -12.88
N GLN A 172 6.50 -6.97 -13.84
CA GLN A 172 6.36 -7.40 -15.24
C GLN A 172 6.58 -8.91 -15.41
N GLN A 173 7.55 -9.49 -14.69
CA GLN A 173 7.76 -10.94 -14.72
C GLN A 173 6.53 -11.70 -14.22
N ILE A 174 5.91 -11.26 -13.12
CA ILE A 174 4.70 -11.90 -12.58
C ILE A 174 3.51 -11.72 -13.53
N LYS A 175 3.31 -10.50 -14.05
CA LYS A 175 2.24 -10.20 -15.00
C LYS A 175 2.33 -11.09 -16.25
N ALA A 176 3.53 -11.38 -16.74
CA ALA A 176 3.77 -12.25 -17.88
C ALA A 176 3.37 -13.72 -17.63
N LEU A 177 3.29 -14.16 -16.37
CA LEU A 177 2.80 -15.50 -16.00
C LEU A 177 1.29 -15.65 -16.17
N GLN A 178 0.54 -14.55 -16.29
CA GLN A 178 -0.91 -14.54 -16.51
C GLN A 178 -1.69 -15.39 -15.47
N LEU A 179 -1.26 -15.34 -14.22
CA LEU A 179 -1.89 -16.07 -13.13
C LEU A 179 -3.24 -15.41 -12.78
N PRO A 180 -4.37 -16.13 -12.80
CA PRO A 180 -5.70 -15.52 -12.61
C PRO A 180 -5.90 -14.93 -11.21
N TYR A 181 -5.27 -15.52 -10.19
CA TYR A 181 -5.27 -15.03 -8.80
C TYR A 181 -4.19 -13.98 -8.52
N ALA A 182 -3.35 -13.68 -9.51
CA ALA A 182 -2.25 -12.72 -9.39
C ALA A 182 -2.06 -11.92 -10.68
N PRO A 183 -3.05 -11.09 -11.08
CA PRO A 183 -2.92 -10.23 -12.26
C PRO A 183 -1.72 -9.27 -12.14
N CYS A 184 -1.38 -8.88 -10.91
CA CYS A 184 -0.17 -8.13 -10.56
C CYS A 184 0.05 -6.91 -11.48
N THR A 185 -0.97 -6.09 -11.69
CA THR A 185 -0.91 -4.90 -12.54
C THR A 185 -0.46 -3.65 -11.79
N GLU A 186 -0.57 -3.67 -10.47
CA GLU A 186 -0.40 -2.49 -9.62
C GLU A 186 0.97 -2.42 -8.94
N LEU A 187 1.40 -1.19 -8.64
CA LEU A 187 2.61 -0.90 -7.88
C LEU A 187 2.31 0.12 -6.79
N SER A 188 2.41 -0.32 -5.54
CA SER A 188 2.32 0.55 -4.38
C SER A 188 3.71 0.96 -3.92
N MET A 189 4.17 2.12 -4.37
CA MET A 189 5.48 2.66 -4.04
C MET A 189 5.46 4.18 -4.10
N GLY A 190 6.34 4.83 -3.33
CA GLY A 190 6.32 6.28 -3.16
C GLY A 190 5.48 6.73 -1.95
N MET A 191 6.08 7.61 -1.18
CA MET A 191 5.58 8.31 -0.01
C MET A 191 5.82 9.81 -0.18
N SER A 192 5.53 10.61 0.86
CA SER A 192 5.62 12.09 0.80
C SER A 192 6.90 12.67 0.17
N ASN A 193 8.03 11.98 0.28
CA ASN A 193 9.34 12.49 -0.15
C ASN A 193 9.76 12.01 -1.55
N ASP A 194 9.18 10.92 -2.05
CA ASP A 194 9.67 10.19 -3.23
C ASP A 194 8.53 9.76 -4.18
N TYR A 195 7.28 10.15 -3.93
CA TYR A 195 6.14 9.80 -4.79
C TYR A 195 6.30 10.28 -6.24
N VAL A 196 6.96 11.42 -6.48
CA VAL A 196 7.21 11.91 -7.84
C VAL A 196 8.10 10.93 -8.60
N ILE A 197 9.24 10.54 -8.01
CA ILE A 197 10.15 9.53 -8.58
C ILE A 197 9.40 8.19 -8.74
N ALA A 198 8.59 7.80 -7.76
CA ALA A 198 7.83 6.56 -7.83
C ALA A 198 6.88 6.52 -9.05
N ILE A 199 6.20 7.64 -9.35
CA ILE A 199 5.30 7.74 -10.50
C ILE A 199 6.08 7.69 -11.81
N GLU A 200 7.24 8.37 -11.89
CA GLU A 200 8.13 8.28 -13.06
C GLU A 200 8.56 6.83 -13.33
N GLU A 201 8.79 6.05 -12.28
CA GLU A 201 9.15 4.64 -12.36
C GLU A 201 7.93 3.69 -12.41
N GLY A 202 6.72 4.24 -12.56
CA GLY A 202 5.49 3.49 -12.88
C GLY A 202 4.60 3.10 -11.70
N ALA A 203 4.66 3.82 -10.57
CA ALA A 203 3.74 3.63 -9.45
C ALA A 203 2.28 3.88 -9.87
N THR A 204 1.38 3.02 -9.38
CA THR A 204 -0.07 3.21 -9.54
C THR A 204 -0.76 3.58 -8.24
N TYR A 205 -0.13 3.32 -7.09
CA TYR A 205 -0.55 3.77 -5.78
C TYR A 205 0.60 4.47 -5.05
N VAL A 206 0.38 5.71 -4.63
CA VAL A 206 1.30 6.47 -3.79
C VAL A 206 0.70 6.69 -2.40
N ARG A 207 1.52 6.56 -1.35
CA ARG A 207 1.07 6.57 0.06
C ARG A 207 1.51 7.87 0.74
N ILE A 208 0.66 8.90 0.69
CA ILE A 208 1.03 10.25 1.12
C ILE A 208 0.46 10.55 2.51
N GLY A 209 1.36 10.76 3.48
CA GLY A 209 1.02 11.11 4.86
C GLY A 209 1.22 12.60 5.12
N THR A 210 2.36 12.95 5.74
CA THR A 210 2.67 14.31 6.19
C THR A 210 2.44 15.41 5.14
N ALA A 211 2.75 15.16 3.87
CA ALA A 211 2.55 16.16 2.81
C ALA A 211 1.06 16.43 2.49
N LEU A 212 0.17 15.49 2.79
CA LEU A 212 -1.28 15.60 2.53
C LEU A 212 -2.05 15.92 3.82
N VAL A 213 -1.95 15.06 4.82
CA VAL A 213 -2.74 15.17 6.06
C VAL A 213 -2.04 15.97 7.16
N GLY A 214 -0.75 16.28 6.99
CA GLY A 214 0.06 16.95 8.02
C GLY A 214 0.57 15.99 9.10
N SER A 215 1.13 16.55 10.16
CA SER A 215 1.48 15.82 11.39
C SER A 215 0.69 16.41 12.55
N GLU A 216 -0.34 15.70 12.98
CA GLU A 216 -0.93 15.91 14.30
C GLU A 216 -0.26 14.87 15.19
N SER A 217 0.63 15.26 16.10
CA SER A 217 0.96 14.32 17.17
C SER A 217 -0.31 14.17 17.99
N GLU A 218 -1.11 13.12 17.72
CA GLU A 218 -2.13 12.69 18.67
C GLU A 218 -1.41 12.56 20.01
N GLY A 219 -1.72 13.48 20.93
CA GLY A 219 -1.21 13.40 22.29
C GLY A 219 -1.62 12.04 22.81
N MET A 220 -0.63 11.19 23.13
CA MET A 220 -0.87 10.03 23.98
C MET A 220 -1.42 10.57 25.29
N GLN A 221 -2.75 10.57 25.42
CA GLN A 221 -3.42 10.50 26.71
C GLN A 221 -3.73 9.04 27.00
#